data_AF-A0A961AXL1-F1
#
_entry.id   AF-A0A961AXL1-F1
#
_cell.length_a   1.000
_cell.length_b   1.000
_cell.length_c   1.000
_cell.angle_alpha   90.00
_cell.angle_beta   90.00
_cell.angle_gamma   90.00
#
_symmetry.space_group_name_H-M   'P 1'
#
loop_
_entity.id
_entity.type
_entity.pdbx_description
1 polymer ?
#
loop_
_entity_poly.entity_id
_entity_poly.type
_entity_poly.pdbx_seq_one_letter_code
_entity_poly.pdbx_strand_id
1 'polypeptide(L)'
;MIAWWNREADERLPRMPEFSVHKTDTSYGPLYRRPRKIWGIGLNYAAHASDLDESAPTAEPASFMKPDTALIGHGDPIRLPALSERVTGEGELAIVIGRECRDVPREDWLS
;
A
#
# COMPACT_ATOMS: atom_id res chain seq x y z
N MET A 1 -8.71 -2.88 -11.28
CA MET A 1 -8.22 -1.50 -11.07
C MET A 1 -6.91 -1.27 -11.81
N ILE A 2 -5.81 -1.97 -11.48
CA ILE A 2 -4.54 -1.85 -12.23
C ILE A 2 -4.68 -2.33 -13.68
N ALA A 3 -5.38 -3.44 -13.89
CA ALA A 3 -5.62 -3.98 -15.23
C ALA A 3 -6.53 -3.08 -16.10
N TRP A 4 -7.38 -2.27 -15.46
CA TRP A 4 -8.13 -1.22 -16.16
C TRP A 4 -7.23 -0.02 -16.45
N TRP A 5 -6.44 0.40 -15.45
CA TRP A 5 -5.47 1.50 -15.58
C TRP A 5 -4.49 1.26 -16.73
N ASN A 6 -3.85 0.10 -16.78
CA ASN A 6 -2.81 -0.20 -17.77
C ASN A 6 -3.33 -0.47 -19.18
N ARG A 7 -4.61 -0.86 -19.34
CA ARG A 7 -5.15 -1.28 -20.65
C ARG A 7 -6.12 -0.28 -21.27
N GLU A 8 -6.82 0.47 -20.44
CA GLU A 8 -7.97 1.23 -20.88
C GLU A 8 -7.90 2.70 -20.46
N ALA A 9 -7.06 3.10 -19.50
CA ALA A 9 -7.07 4.47 -18.98
C ALA A 9 -6.76 5.50 -20.06
N ASP A 10 -5.68 5.31 -20.83
CA ASP A 10 -5.28 6.29 -21.85
C ASP A 10 -6.34 6.47 -22.95
N GLU A 11 -7.09 5.42 -23.28
CA GLU A 11 -8.14 5.48 -24.29
C GLU A 11 -9.49 5.97 -23.75
N ARG A 12 -9.83 5.63 -22.51
CA ARG A 12 -11.12 5.93 -21.89
C ARG A 12 -11.14 7.25 -21.15
N LEU A 13 -10.08 7.62 -20.44
CA LEU A 13 -10.04 8.87 -19.65
C LEU A 13 -10.40 10.10 -20.49
N PRO A 14 -9.91 10.28 -21.73
CA PRO A 14 -10.28 11.45 -22.55
C PRO A 14 -11.75 11.45 -23.01
N ARG A 15 -12.44 10.30 -22.94
CA ARG A 15 -13.83 10.13 -23.37
C ARG A 15 -14.80 9.99 -22.20
N MET A 16 -14.29 9.93 -20.98
CA MET A 16 -15.14 9.94 -19.80
C MET A 16 -15.83 11.30 -19.73
N PRO A 17 -17.14 11.34 -19.42
CA PRO A 17 -17.81 12.61 -19.25
C PRO A 17 -17.08 13.39 -18.15
N GLU A 18 -16.73 14.64 -18.43
CA GLU A 18 -16.21 15.53 -17.40
C GLU A 18 -17.33 15.82 -16.41
N PHE A 19 -17.26 15.17 -15.26
CA PHE A 19 -18.05 15.54 -14.11
C PHE A 19 -17.19 16.42 -13.23
N SER A 20 -17.52 17.71 -13.17
CA SER A 20 -17.02 18.58 -12.12
C SER A 20 -17.71 18.17 -10.83
N VAL A 21 -16.95 17.59 -9.90
CA VAL A 21 -17.39 17.37 -8.54
C VAL A 21 -16.60 18.31 -7.66
N HIS A 22 -17.28 19.09 -6.83
CA HIS A 22 -16.58 19.97 -5.91
C HIS A 22 -15.79 19.09 -4.93
N LYS A 23 -14.52 19.45 -4.66
CA LYS A 23 -13.64 18.62 -3.83
C LYS A 23 -14.25 18.32 -2.45
N THR A 24 -15.03 19.25 -1.91
CA THR A 24 -15.74 19.10 -0.62
C THR A 24 -16.81 18.02 -0.64
N ASP A 25 -17.32 17.68 -1.83
CA ASP A 25 -18.42 16.73 -2.01
C ASP A 25 -17.89 15.32 -2.33
N THR A 26 -16.58 15.12 -2.15
CA THR A 26 -15.88 13.87 -2.43
C THR A 26 -15.02 13.45 -1.25
N SER A 27 -14.82 12.14 -1.11
CA SER A 27 -13.85 11.56 -0.20
C SER A 27 -12.91 10.64 -0.97
N TYR A 28 -11.64 10.62 -0.56
CA TYR A 28 -10.68 9.66 -1.09
C TYR A 28 -10.96 8.29 -0.47
N GLY A 29 -11.18 7.28 -1.32
CA GLY A 29 -11.11 5.89 -0.88
C GLY A 29 -9.66 5.38 -0.86
N PRO A 30 -9.41 4.19 -0.28
CA PRO A 30 -8.11 3.55 -0.42
C PRO A 30 -7.79 3.27 -1.90
N LEU A 31 -6.52 3.48 -2.28
CA LEU A 31 -6.06 3.34 -3.66
C LEU A 31 -6.33 1.94 -4.23
N TYR A 32 -6.18 0.90 -3.41
CA TYR A 32 -6.55 -0.46 -3.77
C TYR A 32 -7.54 -1.00 -2.73
N ARG A 33 -8.82 -1.06 -3.10
CA ARG A 33 -9.92 -1.22 -2.13
C ARG A 33 -10.08 -2.62 -1.54
N ARG A 34 -9.60 -3.65 -2.23
CA ARG A 34 -9.77 -5.07 -1.85
C ARG A 34 -8.57 -5.92 -2.27
N PRO A 35 -7.35 -5.63 -1.77
CA PRO A 35 -6.21 -6.51 -2.01
C PRO A 35 -6.45 -7.89 -1.39
N ARG A 36 -6.06 -8.95 -2.10
CA ARG A 36 -6.12 -10.32 -1.57
C ARG A 36 -5.08 -10.57 -0.46
N LYS A 37 -3.97 -9.83 -0.49
CA LYS A 37 -2.84 -9.93 0.42
C LYS A 37 -2.21 -8.55 0.58
N ILE A 38 -1.83 -8.19 1.80
CA ILE A 38 -0.98 -7.03 2.11
C ILE A 38 0.21 -7.56 2.90
N TRP A 39 1.40 -7.44 2.34
CA TRP A 39 2.66 -7.85 2.96
C TRP A 39 3.47 -6.61 3.32
N GLY A 40 3.86 -6.51 4.59
CA GLY A 40 4.78 -5.50 5.10
C GLY A 40 6.17 -6.09 5.33
N ILE A 41 7.19 -5.25 5.21
CA ILE A 41 8.59 -5.61 5.45
C ILE A 41 9.16 -4.70 6.54
N GLY A 42 9.33 -5.25 7.74
CA GLY A 42 9.94 -4.56 8.87
C GLY A 42 11.45 -4.43 8.72
N LEU A 43 12.04 -3.49 9.48
CA LEU A 43 13.49 -3.27 9.59
C LEU A 43 14.20 -3.07 8.24
N ASN A 44 13.48 -2.59 7.22
CA ASN A 44 13.98 -2.45 5.85
C ASN A 44 14.68 -1.10 5.56
N TYR A 45 14.88 -0.28 6.60
CA TYR A 45 15.67 0.95 6.55
C TYR A 45 16.76 0.86 7.63
N ALA A 46 18.02 0.73 7.22
CA ALA A 46 19.15 0.45 8.12
C ALA A 46 19.30 1.49 9.25
N ALA A 47 19.06 2.77 8.95
CA ALA A 47 19.07 3.83 9.94
C ALA A 47 17.97 3.65 11.00
N HIS A 48 16.76 3.26 10.57
CA HIS A 48 15.62 3.07 11.47
C HIS A 48 15.71 1.78 12.30
N ALA A 49 16.30 0.71 11.75
CA ALA A 49 16.56 -0.53 12.50
C ALA A 49 17.51 -0.28 13.68
N SER A 50 18.55 0.53 13.46
CA SER A 50 19.52 0.90 14.49
C SER A 50 18.90 1.68 15.67
N ASP A 51 17.84 2.46 15.41
CA ASP A 51 17.10 3.21 16.44
C ASP A 51 16.27 2.30 17.37
N LEU A 52 15.94 1.09 16.93
CA LEU A 52 15.15 0.10 17.68
C LEU A 52 16.03 -0.86 18.52
N ASP A 53 17.36 -0.68 18.52
CA ASP A 53 18.34 -1.66 19.04
C ASP A 53 18.19 -3.04 18.38
N GLU A 54 17.61 -3.08 17.17
CA GLU A 54 17.37 -4.29 16.40
C GLU A 54 18.26 -4.29 15.14
N SER A 55 18.91 -5.43 14.88
CA SER A 55 19.64 -5.61 13.63
C SER A 55 18.68 -6.01 12.51
N ALA A 56 18.72 -5.29 11.39
CA ALA A 56 18.00 -5.70 10.19
C ALA A 56 18.39 -7.16 9.83
N PRO A 57 17.42 -8.02 9.50
CA PRO A 57 17.71 -9.40 9.13
C PRO A 57 18.68 -9.47 7.95
N THR A 58 19.71 -10.30 8.06
CA THR A 58 20.75 -10.42 7.03
C THR A 58 20.45 -11.48 5.98
N ALA A 59 19.57 -12.44 6.28
CA ALA A 59 19.25 -13.56 5.40
C ALA A 59 17.90 -13.41 4.69
N GLU A 60 16.82 -13.10 5.43
CA GLU A 60 15.45 -13.03 4.90
C GLU A 60 14.72 -11.81 5.46
N PRO A 61 13.84 -11.14 4.68
CA PRO A 61 13.14 -9.96 5.16
C PRO A 61 12.19 -10.27 6.34
N ALA A 62 12.16 -9.39 7.35
CA ALA A 62 11.19 -9.47 8.45
C ALA A 62 9.78 -9.18 7.94
N SER A 63 9.09 -10.23 7.50
CA SER A 63 7.86 -10.10 6.74
C SER A 63 6.63 -10.36 7.61
N PHE A 64 5.58 -9.55 7.44
CA PHE A 64 4.30 -9.72 8.15
C PHE A 64 3.11 -9.45 7.24
N MET A 65 1.93 -9.93 7.63
CA MET A 65 0.69 -9.68 6.90
C MET A 65 -0.22 -8.69 7.63
N LYS A 66 -0.89 -7.83 6.86
CA LYS A 66 -2.00 -7.01 7.34
C LYS A 66 -3.31 -7.45 6.66
N PRO A 67 -4.44 -7.47 7.38
CA PRO A 67 -5.73 -7.68 6.74
C PRO A 67 -6.11 -6.46 5.89
N ASP A 68 -6.86 -6.69 4.81
CA ASP A 68 -7.38 -5.62 3.95
C ASP A 68 -8.41 -4.72 4.66
N THR A 69 -9.05 -5.23 5.72
CA THR A 69 -9.93 -4.47 6.61
C THR A 69 -9.22 -3.37 7.39
N ALA A 70 -7.88 -3.34 7.42
CA ALA A 70 -7.10 -2.27 8.03
C ALA A 70 -6.87 -1.07 7.10
N LEU A 71 -7.23 -1.17 5.81
CA LEU A 71 -7.06 -0.08 4.85
C LEU A 71 -8.11 1.02 5.01
N ILE A 72 -7.67 2.26 5.04
CA ILE A 72 -8.51 3.46 5.04
C ILE A 72 -8.08 4.41 3.91
N GLY A 73 -8.96 5.32 3.53
CA GLY A 73 -8.70 6.34 2.53
C GLY A 73 -7.80 7.48 3.02
N HIS A 74 -7.33 8.30 2.08
CA HIS A 74 -6.57 9.49 2.44
C HIS A 74 -7.46 10.49 3.21
N GLY A 75 -7.02 10.87 4.41
CA GLY A 75 -7.77 11.78 5.30
C GLY A 75 -8.80 11.08 6.19
N ASP A 76 -9.00 9.77 6.03
CA ASP A 76 -9.85 9.00 6.94
C ASP A 76 -9.21 8.91 8.33
N PRO A 77 -10.03 8.87 9.41
CA PRO A 77 -9.52 8.80 10.76
C PRO A 77 -8.97 7.40 11.10
N ILE A 78 -7.83 7.36 11.78
CA ILE A 78 -7.34 6.14 12.44
C ILE A 78 -8.12 5.96 13.75
N ARG A 79 -8.90 4.87 13.85
CA ARG A 79 -9.65 4.51 15.06
C ARG A 79 -8.73 3.74 16.02
N LEU A 80 -8.30 4.38 17.09
CA LEU A 80 -7.45 3.75 18.11
C LEU A 80 -8.29 2.76 18.95
N PRO A 81 -7.89 1.48 19.04
CA PRO A 81 -8.53 0.53 19.95
C PRO A 81 -8.39 0.97 21.41
N ALA A 82 -9.42 0.77 22.22
CA ALA A 82 -9.38 1.15 23.64
C ALA A 82 -8.30 0.42 24.44
N LEU A 83 -7.86 -0.76 23.98
CA LEU A 83 -6.80 -1.56 24.60
C LEU A 83 -5.38 -1.03 24.27
N SER A 84 -5.23 -0.11 23.31
CA SER A 84 -3.91 0.36 22.89
C SER A 84 -3.32 1.35 23.90
N GLU A 85 -2.19 0.99 24.51
CA GLU A 85 -1.41 1.90 25.37
C GLU A 85 -0.51 2.85 24.56
N ARG A 86 -0.07 2.41 23.38
CA ARG A 86 0.79 3.17 22.47
C ARG A 86 0.45 2.84 21.03
N VAL A 87 0.35 3.88 20.20
CA VAL A 87 0.20 3.77 18.74
C VAL A 87 1.22 4.68 18.09
N THR A 88 1.97 4.14 17.14
CA THR A 88 3.01 4.84 16.38
C THR A 88 2.61 4.95 14.92
N GLY A 89 3.10 6.00 14.26
CA GLY A 89 2.99 6.15 12.81
C GLY A 89 4.23 5.63 12.12
N GLU A 90 4.05 4.89 11.03
CA GLU A 90 5.12 4.42 10.16
C GLU A 90 4.82 4.87 8.73
N GLY A 91 5.77 5.57 8.12
CA GLY A 91 5.70 5.99 6.72
C GLY A 91 6.41 4.97 5.85
N GLU A 92 5.68 4.32 4.95
CA GLU A 92 6.22 3.26 4.09
C GLU A 92 5.93 3.52 2.61
N LEU A 93 6.80 2.98 1.75
CA LEU A 93 6.55 2.91 0.30
C LEU A 93 5.73 1.65 0.00
N ALA A 94 4.54 1.83 -0.58
CA ALA A 94 3.71 0.72 -1.03
C ALA A 94 4.00 0.36 -2.50
N ILE A 95 4.27 -0.91 -2.76
CA ILE A 95 4.36 -1.48 -4.12
C ILE A 95 3.08 -2.22 -4.44
N VAL A 96 2.43 -1.88 -5.55
CA VAL A 96 1.21 -2.55 -6.00
C VAL A 96 1.54 -3.50 -7.15
N ILE A 97 1.39 -4.81 -6.92
CA ILE A 97 1.67 -5.84 -7.91
C ILE A 97 0.57 -5.84 -8.99
N GLY A 98 0.96 -5.58 -10.25
CA GLY A 98 0.04 -5.36 -11.36
C GLY A 98 -0.43 -6.62 -12.09
N ARG A 99 0.27 -7.75 -11.93
CA ARG A 99 -0.02 -9.02 -12.59
C ARG A 99 0.21 -10.20 -11.63
N GLU A 100 -0.46 -11.32 -11.89
CA GLU A 100 -0.18 -12.55 -11.15
C GLU A 100 1.26 -12.99 -11.45
N CYS A 101 2.00 -13.35 -10.40
CA CYS A 101 3.40 -13.70 -10.51
C CYS A 101 3.76 -14.77 -9.49
N ARG A 102 4.78 -15.56 -9.82
CA ARG A 102 5.34 -16.62 -8.99
C ARG A 102 6.79 -16.83 -9.35
N ASP A 103 7.65 -17.02 -8.36
CA ASP A 103 9.08 -17.34 -8.53
C ASP A 103 9.79 -16.38 -9.51
N VAL A 104 9.50 -15.08 -9.40
CA VAL A 104 10.05 -14.03 -10.28
C VAL A 104 11.54 -13.85 -9.98
N PRO A 105 12.44 -13.99 -10.98
CA PRO A 105 13.86 -13.71 -10.82
C PRO A 105 14.10 -12.26 -10.38
N ARG A 106 15.17 -12.02 -9.64
CA ARG A 106 15.47 -10.68 -9.09
C ARG A 106 15.64 -9.65 -10.21
N GLU A 107 16.27 -10.04 -11.30
CA GLU A 107 16.49 -9.21 -12.49
C GLU A 107 15.19 -8.77 -13.18
N ASP A 108 14.12 -9.54 -13.02
CA ASP A 108 12.82 -9.30 -13.65
C ASP A 108 11.81 -8.62 -12.71
N TRP A 109 12.25 -8.02 -11.60
CA TRP A 109 11.33 -7.47 -10.58
C TRP A 109 10.41 -6.35 -11.10
N LEU A 110 10.76 -5.68 -12.20
CA LEU A 110 9.99 -4.61 -12.85
C LEU A 110 8.95 -5.10 -13.89
N SER A 111 8.89 -6.41 -14.10
CA SER A 111 8.18 -7.03 -15.23
C SER A 111 6.65 -7.04 -15.16
#